data_AF-A0A392MIY1-F1
#
_entry.id   AF-A0A392MIY1-F1
#
_cell.length_a   1.000
_cell.length_b   1.000
_cell.length_c   1.000
_cell.angle_alpha   90.00
_cell.angle_beta   90.00
_cell.angle_gamma   90.00
#
_symmetry.space_group_name_H-M   'P 1'
#
loop_
_entity.id
_entity.type
_entity.pdbx_description
1 polymer ?
#
loop_
_entity_poly.entity_id
_entity_poly.type
_entity_poly.pdbx_seq_one_letter_code
_entity_poly.pdbx_strand_id
1 'polypeptide(L)'
;MENNQKNKPFQFPHADSTVLPDPSNFFSPNLLTTPLPTKSFFQNFVLKNGDQPEYIHPYLIKSSNSSLSISYPSRFSNSTVISQVFQPDLTIYSLQQKGNEKHIISSINDLSVTLDIPSANLRVFLVRGSPFLTSSVTQPTLLCISPNHEITLFSSNDSLTKFTFQLNNGKTWLLYATSPIELSHELLYITTSEEFSCIVRIALLPDFDSKNQAVLDKFSSCYPVCGNAIFGRPFCVEYKWEKKGS
;
A
#
# COMPACT_ATOMS: atom_id res chain seq x y z
N MET A 1 -49.69 20.03 35.47
CA MET A 1 -49.75 19.81 34.00
C MET A 1 -48.32 19.76 33.51
N GLU A 2 -47.81 18.55 33.28
CA GLU A 2 -46.44 18.32 32.78
C GLU A 2 -46.35 18.71 31.31
N ASN A 3 -45.62 19.77 31.00
CA ASN A 3 -45.34 20.17 29.63
C ASN A 3 -44.08 19.43 29.16
N ASN A 4 -44.28 18.17 28.77
CA ASN A 4 -43.24 17.29 28.25
C ASN A 4 -42.94 17.66 26.77
N GLN A 5 -42.35 18.85 26.54
CA GLN A 5 -41.83 19.21 25.22
C GLN A 5 -40.63 18.31 24.92
N LYS A 6 -40.88 17.24 24.17
CA LYS A 6 -39.85 16.41 23.56
C LYS A 6 -38.97 17.31 22.69
N ASN A 7 -37.79 17.67 23.19
CA ASN A 7 -36.72 18.29 22.41
C ASN A 7 -36.37 17.38 21.23
N LYS A 8 -36.99 17.61 20.07
CA LYS A 8 -36.57 16.97 18.82
C LYS A 8 -35.31 17.69 18.34
N PRO A 9 -34.23 16.97 18.00
CA PRO A 9 -33.05 17.60 17.45
C PRO A 9 -33.41 18.29 16.12
N PHE A 10 -32.90 19.50 15.91
CA PHE A 10 -33.01 20.18 14.62
C PHE A 10 -32.33 19.31 13.55
N GLN A 11 -33.08 18.90 12.54
CA GLN A 11 -32.57 18.13 11.41
C GLN A 11 -32.41 19.07 10.22
N PHE A 12 -31.23 19.06 9.62
CA PHE A 12 -31.03 19.73 8.34
C PHE A 12 -31.92 19.09 7.28
N PRO A 13 -32.47 19.88 6.34
CA PRO A 13 -33.27 19.33 5.25
C PRO A 13 -32.43 18.36 4.42
N HIS A 14 -33.05 17.27 3.98
CA HIS A 14 -32.43 16.39 3.00
C HIS A 14 -32.11 17.19 1.73
N ALA A 15 -30.87 17.09 1.27
CA ALA A 15 -30.43 17.75 0.05
C ALA A 15 -29.51 16.79 -0.72
N ASP A 16 -29.85 16.57 -1.98
CA ASP A 16 -28.95 15.89 -2.90
C ASP A 16 -27.84 16.87 -3.29
N SER A 17 -26.58 16.44 -3.13
CA SER A 17 -25.47 17.30 -3.48
C SER A 17 -25.40 17.45 -4.99
N THR A 18 -25.50 18.68 -5.48
CA THR A 18 -25.22 19.00 -6.89
C THR A 18 -23.72 19.13 -7.17
N VAL A 19 -22.89 19.06 -6.14
CA VAL A 19 -21.43 19.31 -6.18
C VAL A 19 -20.63 18.04 -5.90
N LEU A 20 -21.11 17.17 -5.01
CA LEU A 20 -20.47 15.89 -4.72
C LEU A 20 -20.98 14.84 -5.71
N PRO A 21 -20.09 14.23 -6.51
CA PRO A 21 -20.50 13.17 -7.42
C PRO A 21 -20.93 11.92 -6.64
N ASP A 22 -21.61 11.01 -7.32
CA ASP A 22 -21.86 9.66 -6.81
C ASP A 22 -20.57 8.99 -6.31
N PRO A 23 -20.67 8.06 -5.35
CA PRO A 23 -19.54 7.26 -4.90
C PRO A 23 -18.74 6.72 -6.08
N SER A 24 -17.44 6.93 -6.06
CA SER A 24 -16.61 6.49 -7.16
C SER A 24 -16.60 4.95 -7.24
N ASN A 25 -16.44 4.43 -8.46
CA ASN A 25 -16.40 2.98 -8.72
C ASN A 25 -15.13 2.29 -8.18
N PHE A 26 -14.36 2.97 -7.33
CA PHE A 26 -13.20 2.43 -6.64
C PHE A 26 -13.56 1.76 -5.32
N PHE A 27 -14.78 1.89 -4.80
CA PHE A 27 -15.17 1.23 -3.54
C PHE A 27 -15.86 -0.09 -3.81
N SER A 28 -15.48 -1.13 -3.07
CA SER A 28 -16.16 -2.42 -3.12
C SER A 28 -17.60 -2.31 -2.57
N PRO A 29 -18.55 -3.15 -3.04
CA PRO A 29 -19.97 -3.02 -2.67
C PRO A 29 -20.25 -3.05 -1.16
N ASN A 30 -19.45 -3.79 -0.38
CA ASN A 30 -19.57 -3.86 1.08
C ASN A 30 -19.35 -2.50 1.77
N LEU A 31 -18.53 -1.61 1.18
CA LEU A 31 -18.24 -0.29 1.74
C LEU A 31 -19.33 0.75 1.43
N LEU A 32 -20.20 0.49 0.44
CA LEU A 32 -21.26 1.42 0.01
C LEU A 32 -22.47 1.43 0.94
N THR A 33 -22.49 0.56 1.96
CA THR A 33 -23.58 0.46 2.95
C THR A 33 -23.44 1.46 4.11
N THR A 34 -22.29 2.12 4.22
CA THR A 34 -21.98 3.12 5.25
C THR A 34 -21.46 4.40 4.61
N PRO A 35 -21.57 5.57 5.28
CA PRO A 35 -20.97 6.80 4.78
C PRO A 35 -19.49 6.63 4.45
N LEU A 36 -19.11 7.01 3.23
CA LEU A 36 -17.72 6.94 2.80
C LEU A 36 -16.90 8.08 3.42
N PRO A 37 -15.67 7.80 3.86
CA PRO A 37 -14.84 8.82 4.48
C PRO A 37 -14.38 9.84 3.43
N THR A 38 -14.44 11.11 3.79
CA THR A 38 -13.95 12.23 2.98
C THR A 38 -12.74 12.87 3.66
N LYS A 39 -11.80 13.41 2.88
CA LYS A 39 -10.52 13.98 3.36
C LYS A 39 -9.60 12.93 4.03
N SER A 40 -9.68 11.69 3.56
CA SER A 40 -8.84 10.59 4.03
C SER A 40 -7.41 10.70 3.51
N PHE A 41 -6.47 10.02 4.17
CA PHE A 41 -5.08 9.94 3.71
C PHE A 41 -4.86 9.15 2.41
N PHE A 42 -5.92 8.49 1.93
CA PHE A 42 -5.92 7.66 0.72
C PHE A 42 -6.86 8.24 -0.36
N GLN A 43 -7.36 9.46 -0.15
CA GLN A 43 -8.41 10.08 -0.96
C GLN A 43 -8.07 10.08 -2.46
N ASN A 44 -6.80 10.23 -2.85
CA ASN A 44 -6.37 10.25 -4.24
C ASN A 44 -6.59 8.93 -4.97
N PHE A 45 -6.69 7.79 -4.26
CA PHE A 45 -7.03 6.51 -4.87
C PHE A 45 -8.46 6.47 -5.43
N VAL A 46 -9.36 7.32 -4.92
CA VAL A 46 -10.78 7.29 -5.31
C VAL A 46 -11.23 8.51 -6.10
N LEU A 47 -10.34 9.49 -6.30
CA LEU A 47 -10.62 10.71 -7.05
C LEU A 47 -10.17 10.59 -8.51
N LYS A 48 -10.98 11.13 -9.43
CA LYS A 48 -10.70 11.14 -10.88
C LYS A 48 -10.34 9.74 -11.40
N ASN A 49 -9.08 9.51 -11.76
CA ASN A 49 -8.58 8.25 -12.29
C ASN A 49 -8.00 7.31 -11.23
N GLY A 50 -7.93 7.72 -9.95
CA GLY A 50 -7.33 6.94 -8.88
C GLY A 50 -5.81 6.77 -9.02
N ASP A 51 -5.17 7.55 -9.89
CA ASP A 51 -3.79 7.38 -10.34
C ASP A 51 -2.83 8.43 -9.77
N GLN A 52 -3.29 9.21 -8.79
CA GLN A 52 -2.47 10.16 -8.07
C GLN A 52 -1.80 9.46 -6.87
N PRO A 53 -0.51 9.76 -6.59
CA PRO A 53 0.21 9.11 -5.52
C PRO A 53 -0.36 9.49 -4.14
N GLU A 54 -0.26 8.56 -3.20
CA GLU A 54 -0.56 8.80 -1.78
C GLU A 54 0.62 8.51 -0.89
N TYR A 55 0.78 9.33 0.14
CA TYR A 55 1.87 9.17 1.10
C TYR A 55 1.46 8.23 2.25
N ILE A 56 1.76 6.95 2.03
CA ILE A 56 1.64 5.87 2.99
C ILE A 56 3.02 5.66 3.60
N HIS A 57 3.33 6.49 4.60
CA HIS A 57 4.64 6.54 5.26
C HIS A 57 5.23 5.13 5.47
N PRO A 58 6.49 4.89 5.09
CA PRO A 58 7.44 5.87 4.55
C PRO A 58 7.40 6.04 3.02
N TYR A 59 6.48 5.39 2.30
CA TYR A 59 6.46 5.33 0.85
C TYR A 59 5.37 6.22 0.22
N LEU A 60 5.65 6.77 -0.95
CA LEU A 60 4.60 7.21 -1.86
C LEU A 60 4.16 6.03 -2.73
N ILE A 61 2.86 5.79 -2.78
CA ILE A 61 2.26 4.66 -3.50
C ILE A 61 1.33 5.20 -4.57
N LYS A 62 1.44 4.67 -5.78
CA LYS A 62 0.55 4.99 -6.90
C LYS A 62 0.06 3.69 -7.54
N SER A 63 -1.24 3.55 -7.72
CA SER A 63 -1.82 2.51 -8.56
C SER A 63 -2.22 3.08 -9.91
N SER A 64 -1.82 2.43 -11.01
CA SER A 64 -2.18 2.86 -12.36
C SER A 64 -2.02 1.70 -13.34
N ASN A 65 -2.93 1.56 -14.31
CA ASN A 65 -2.87 0.54 -15.37
C ASN A 65 -2.60 -0.88 -14.83
N SER A 66 -3.38 -1.32 -13.82
CA SER A 66 -3.20 -2.58 -13.09
C SER A 66 -1.79 -2.85 -12.54
N SER A 67 -1.01 -1.80 -12.30
CA SER A 67 0.28 -1.85 -11.63
C SER A 67 0.28 -1.06 -10.32
N LEU A 68 1.26 -1.35 -9.47
CA LEU A 68 1.54 -0.64 -8.24
C LEU A 68 2.96 -0.10 -8.26
N SER A 69 3.11 1.22 -8.30
CA SER A 69 4.39 1.90 -8.24
C SER A 69 4.67 2.43 -6.84
N ILE A 70 5.93 2.31 -6.42
CA ILE A 70 6.41 2.57 -5.07
C ILE A 70 7.58 3.53 -5.17
N SER A 71 7.59 4.56 -4.33
CA SER A 71 8.69 5.51 -4.24
C SER A 71 9.06 5.71 -2.78
N TYR A 72 10.34 5.66 -2.47
CA TYR A 72 10.88 6.25 -1.24
C TYR A 72 11.34 7.68 -1.57
N PRO A 73 10.51 8.69 -1.23
CA PRO A 73 10.68 10.03 -1.80
C PRO A 73 11.90 10.75 -1.25
N SER A 74 12.69 11.31 -2.16
CA SER A 74 13.65 12.36 -1.79
C SER A 74 12.90 13.62 -1.36
N ARG A 75 13.45 14.32 -0.37
CA ARG A 75 12.93 15.61 0.06
C ARG A 75 13.53 16.71 -0.81
N PHE A 76 12.67 17.45 -1.50
CA PHE A 76 13.05 18.71 -2.15
C PHE A 76 12.72 19.86 -1.20
N SER A 77 13.64 20.82 -1.07
CA SER A 77 13.47 21.97 -0.17
C SER A 77 14.04 23.22 -0.80
N ASN A 78 13.31 24.32 -0.67
CA ASN A 78 13.79 25.67 -0.93
C ASN A 78 13.31 26.61 0.19
N SER A 79 13.41 27.93 0.01
CA SER A 79 13.01 28.91 1.03
C SER A 79 11.50 29.02 1.27
N THR A 80 10.66 28.47 0.37
CA THR A 80 9.20 28.62 0.43
C THR A 80 8.45 27.30 0.60
N VAL A 81 9.05 26.18 0.20
CA VAL A 81 8.40 24.87 0.22
C VAL A 81 9.37 23.74 0.54
N ILE A 82 8.85 22.76 1.27
CA ILE A 82 9.41 21.42 1.41
C ILE A 82 8.42 20.46 0.77
N SER A 83 8.87 19.67 -0.20
CA SER A 83 8.03 18.69 -0.90
C SER A 83 8.69 17.32 -0.97
N GLN A 84 7.85 16.31 -1.15
CA GLN A 84 8.24 14.94 -1.46
C GLN A 84 7.76 14.65 -2.87
N VAL A 85 8.71 14.41 -3.78
CA VAL A 85 8.39 14.18 -5.19
C VAL A 85 8.17 12.69 -5.41
N PHE A 86 7.07 12.33 -6.06
CA PHE A 86 6.85 10.96 -6.49
C PHE A 86 7.74 10.64 -7.70
N GLN A 87 8.74 9.81 -7.48
CA GLN A 87 9.56 9.20 -8.53
C GLN A 87 9.58 7.69 -8.26
N PRO A 88 8.94 6.86 -9.10
CA PRO A 88 8.81 5.44 -8.83
C PRO A 88 10.20 4.79 -8.78
N ASP A 89 10.52 4.15 -7.66
CA ASP A 89 11.72 3.32 -7.53
C ASP A 89 11.45 1.93 -8.10
N LEU A 90 10.27 1.37 -7.80
CA LEU A 90 9.83 0.05 -8.23
C LEU A 90 8.39 0.11 -8.74
N THR A 91 8.08 -0.63 -9.81
CA THR A 91 6.71 -0.87 -10.28
C THR A 91 6.43 -2.35 -10.35
N ILE A 92 5.36 -2.79 -9.69
CA ILE A 92 4.94 -4.19 -9.58
C ILE A 92 3.70 -4.41 -10.44
N TYR A 93 3.71 -5.43 -11.28
CA TYR A 93 2.57 -5.81 -12.11
C TYR A 93 2.60 -7.32 -12.42
N SER A 94 1.50 -7.84 -12.95
CA SER A 94 1.43 -9.22 -13.44
C SER A 94 1.85 -9.28 -14.91
N LEU A 95 2.67 -10.26 -15.28
CA LEU A 95 3.00 -10.53 -16.69
C LEU A 95 1.79 -11.05 -17.49
N GLN A 96 0.76 -11.52 -16.79
CA GLN A 96 -0.45 -12.10 -17.36
C GLN A 96 -1.61 -11.10 -17.39
N GLN A 97 -1.32 -9.80 -17.22
CA GLN A 97 -2.31 -8.74 -17.14
C GLN A 97 -3.28 -8.77 -18.33
N LYS A 98 -4.57 -8.97 -18.05
CA LYS A 98 -5.66 -8.87 -19.02
C LYS A 98 -6.38 -7.54 -18.84
N GLY A 99 -5.86 -6.48 -19.47
CA GLY A 99 -6.50 -5.15 -19.51
C GLY A 99 -6.01 -4.17 -18.44
N ASN A 100 -6.56 -2.95 -18.48
CA ASN A 100 -6.17 -1.82 -17.63
C ASN A 100 -7.25 -1.53 -16.58
N GLU A 101 -7.69 -2.57 -15.87
CA GLU A 101 -8.65 -2.36 -14.81
C GLU A 101 -8.06 -1.51 -13.68
N LYS A 102 -8.92 -0.71 -13.08
CA LYS A 102 -8.56 0.14 -11.95
C LYS A 102 -8.51 -0.70 -10.69
N HIS A 103 -7.77 -0.23 -9.70
CA HIS A 103 -7.81 -0.83 -8.38
C HIS A 103 -9.19 -0.64 -7.73
N ILE A 104 -9.47 -1.43 -6.71
CA ILE A 104 -10.67 -1.34 -5.88
C ILE A 104 -10.23 -1.30 -4.41
N ILE A 105 -10.75 -0.36 -3.64
CA ILE A 105 -10.64 -0.34 -2.19
C ILE A 105 -11.60 -1.36 -1.60
N SER A 106 -11.05 -2.38 -0.95
CA SER A 106 -11.82 -3.47 -0.35
C SER A 106 -12.01 -3.34 1.17
N SER A 107 -11.17 -2.53 1.83
CA SER A 107 -11.22 -2.29 3.27
C SER A 107 -10.59 -0.95 3.65
N ILE A 108 -11.14 -0.31 4.67
CA ILE A 108 -10.72 1.00 5.20
C ILE A 108 -10.77 0.96 6.73
N ASN A 109 -9.72 1.47 7.38
CA ASN A 109 -9.67 1.75 8.82
C ASN A 109 -8.94 3.08 9.05
N ASP A 110 -8.82 3.51 10.31
CA ASP A 110 -8.24 4.81 10.68
C ASP A 110 -6.81 4.99 10.14
N LEU A 111 -6.03 3.91 10.09
CA LEU A 111 -4.60 3.93 9.74
C LEU A 111 -4.26 3.07 8.52
N SER A 112 -5.25 2.49 7.83
CA SER A 112 -5.00 1.59 6.70
C SER A 112 -6.06 1.63 5.61
N VAL A 113 -5.64 1.31 4.40
CA VAL A 113 -6.50 1.06 3.24
C VAL A 113 -6.01 -0.20 2.52
N THR A 114 -6.92 -1.05 2.07
CA THR A 114 -6.56 -2.23 1.27
C THR A 114 -6.94 -2.00 -0.19
N LEU A 115 -5.97 -2.14 -1.10
CA LEU A 115 -6.19 -2.05 -2.54
C LEU A 115 -6.18 -3.44 -3.16
N ASP A 116 -7.26 -3.81 -3.83
CA ASP A 116 -7.32 -4.97 -4.71
C ASP A 116 -7.04 -4.51 -6.15
N ILE A 117 -6.11 -5.17 -6.83
CA ILE A 117 -5.76 -4.94 -8.24
C ILE A 117 -6.10 -6.23 -8.99
N PRO A 118 -7.35 -6.37 -9.47
CA PRO A 118 -7.87 -7.65 -9.98
C PRO A 118 -7.06 -8.20 -11.15
N SER A 119 -6.72 -7.39 -12.16
CA SER A 119 -5.96 -7.86 -13.32
C SER A 119 -4.53 -8.30 -13.00
N ALA A 120 -4.02 -7.98 -11.81
CA ALA A 120 -2.72 -8.43 -11.32
C ALA A 120 -2.81 -9.55 -10.28
N ASN A 121 -4.03 -9.95 -9.85
CA ASN A 121 -4.25 -10.85 -8.72
C ASN A 121 -3.51 -10.39 -7.44
N LEU A 122 -3.43 -9.08 -7.23
CA LEU A 122 -2.74 -8.49 -6.09
C LEU A 122 -3.73 -7.86 -5.13
N ARG A 123 -3.60 -8.18 -3.84
CA ARG A 123 -4.21 -7.45 -2.73
C ARG A 123 -3.11 -6.80 -1.89
N VAL A 124 -3.13 -5.49 -1.80
CA VAL A 124 -2.07 -4.68 -1.18
C VAL A 124 -2.59 -4.09 0.12
N PHE A 125 -1.91 -4.40 1.23
CA PHE A 125 -2.25 -3.88 2.56
C PHE A 125 -1.43 -2.61 2.81
N LEU A 126 -2.05 -1.44 2.61
CA LEU A 126 -1.41 -0.14 2.82
C LEU A 126 -1.68 0.34 4.24
N VAL A 127 -0.74 0.07 5.14
CA VAL A 127 -0.82 0.44 6.55
C VAL A 127 0.20 1.54 6.84
N ARG A 128 -0.25 2.69 7.34
CA ARG A 128 0.62 3.84 7.62
C ARG A 128 1.69 3.49 8.66
N GLY A 129 2.94 3.82 8.35
CA GLY A 129 4.09 3.57 9.21
C GLY A 129 4.68 2.17 9.09
N SER A 130 4.12 1.30 8.25
CA SER A 130 4.72 0.00 7.97
C SER A 130 6.00 0.18 7.13
N PRO A 131 7.16 -0.36 7.56
CA PRO A 131 8.37 -0.35 6.74
C PRO A 131 8.29 -1.32 5.56
N PHE A 132 7.34 -2.27 5.61
CA PHE A 132 7.07 -3.22 4.55
C PHE A 132 5.86 -2.78 3.74
N LEU A 133 6.00 -2.77 2.42
CA LEU A 133 4.86 -2.86 1.53
C LEU A 133 4.47 -4.32 1.40
N THR A 134 3.26 -4.66 1.83
CA THR A 134 2.79 -6.05 1.83
C THR A 134 1.74 -6.27 0.75
N SER A 135 1.97 -7.26 -0.09
CA SER A 135 1.06 -7.69 -1.15
C SER A 135 0.78 -9.19 -1.03
N SER A 136 -0.49 -9.56 -1.04
CA SER A 136 -0.95 -10.93 -1.22
C SER A 136 -1.16 -11.18 -2.70
N VAL A 137 -0.48 -12.18 -3.24
CA VAL A 137 -0.79 -12.74 -4.56
C VAL A 137 -1.94 -13.73 -4.36
N THR A 138 -3.14 -13.38 -4.81
CA THR A 138 -4.38 -14.07 -4.41
C THR A 138 -4.65 -15.35 -5.21
N GLN A 139 -4.01 -15.50 -6.36
CA GLN A 139 -4.11 -16.64 -7.27
C GLN A 139 -2.73 -16.90 -7.87
N PRO A 140 -2.41 -18.14 -8.32
CA PRO A 140 -1.17 -18.40 -9.05
C PRO A 140 -0.95 -17.36 -10.15
N THR A 141 0.16 -16.62 -10.09
CA THR A 141 0.41 -15.48 -11.00
C THR A 141 1.90 -15.29 -11.22
N LEU A 142 2.27 -14.95 -12.45
CA LEU A 142 3.62 -14.48 -12.79
C LEU A 142 3.74 -12.98 -12.49
N LEU A 143 4.60 -12.60 -11.55
CA LEU A 143 4.86 -11.19 -11.24
C LEU A 143 6.12 -10.68 -11.92
N CYS A 144 6.07 -9.39 -12.27
CA CYS A 144 7.22 -8.60 -12.65
C CYS A 144 7.36 -7.42 -11.69
N ILE A 145 8.59 -7.18 -11.25
CA ILE A 145 9.02 -5.97 -10.55
C ILE A 145 9.97 -5.27 -11.52
N SER A 146 9.60 -4.08 -11.98
CA SER A 146 10.44 -3.24 -12.84
C SER A 146 10.99 -2.07 -12.03
N PRO A 147 12.28 -2.08 -11.68
CA PRO A 147 12.94 -0.93 -11.10
C PRO A 147 13.17 0.18 -12.13
N ASN A 148 13.14 1.44 -11.68
CA ASN A 148 13.48 2.58 -12.53
C ASN A 148 15.00 2.81 -12.70
N HIS A 149 15.80 2.00 -12.02
CA HIS A 149 17.25 2.07 -11.97
C HIS A 149 17.84 0.68 -12.17
N GLU A 150 19.01 0.59 -12.80
CA GLU A 150 19.63 -0.70 -13.11
C GLU A 150 19.98 -1.47 -11.84
N ILE A 151 19.75 -2.78 -11.88
CA ILE A 151 20.12 -3.70 -10.81
C ILE A 151 21.62 -3.95 -10.89
N THR A 152 22.35 -3.57 -9.84
CA THR A 152 23.81 -3.74 -9.77
C THR A 152 24.20 -4.99 -9.00
N LEU A 153 23.37 -5.40 -8.03
CA LEU A 153 23.54 -6.64 -7.28
C LEU A 153 22.18 -7.29 -7.08
N PHE A 154 22.13 -8.61 -7.19
CA PHE A 154 20.96 -9.42 -6.91
C PHE A 154 21.41 -10.70 -6.20
N SER A 155 20.79 -11.02 -5.08
CA SER A 155 21.11 -12.21 -4.29
C SER A 155 19.88 -12.77 -3.59
N SER A 156 19.87 -14.07 -3.33
CA SER A 156 18.83 -14.77 -2.59
C SER A 156 19.42 -15.54 -1.41
N ASN A 157 18.57 -15.91 -0.45
CA ASN A 157 18.93 -16.92 0.54
C ASN A 157 18.69 -18.34 0.01
N ASP A 158 19.25 -19.34 0.71
CA ASP A 158 19.16 -20.75 0.32
C ASP A 158 17.72 -21.27 0.21
N SER A 159 16.79 -20.71 0.99
CA SER A 159 15.37 -21.12 0.96
C SER A 159 14.53 -20.37 -0.08
N LEU A 160 15.12 -19.46 -0.86
CA LEU A 160 14.41 -18.66 -1.87
C LEU A 160 13.20 -17.88 -1.33
N THR A 161 13.28 -17.45 -0.07
CA THR A 161 12.24 -16.67 0.62
C THR A 161 12.68 -15.24 0.91
N LYS A 162 13.96 -14.93 0.73
CA LYS A 162 14.51 -13.58 0.87
C LYS A 162 15.39 -13.26 -0.33
N PHE A 163 15.20 -12.08 -0.90
CA PHE A 163 15.99 -11.54 -1.99
C PHE A 163 16.47 -10.15 -1.61
N THR A 164 17.72 -9.86 -1.95
CA THR A 164 18.34 -8.55 -1.77
C THR A 164 18.80 -8.06 -3.12
N PHE A 165 18.33 -6.88 -3.52
CA PHE A 165 18.75 -6.27 -4.77
C PHE A 165 19.10 -4.80 -4.56
N GLN A 166 20.25 -4.41 -5.12
CA GLN A 166 20.78 -3.05 -5.07
C GLN A 166 20.62 -2.40 -6.44
N LEU A 167 20.18 -1.16 -6.43
CA LEU A 167 20.01 -0.34 -7.63
C LEU A 167 21.18 0.64 -7.79
N ASN A 168 21.44 1.07 -9.02
CA ASN A 168 22.55 1.98 -9.36
C ASN A 168 22.43 3.38 -8.72
N ASN A 169 21.26 3.75 -8.19
CA ASN A 169 21.06 4.97 -7.40
C ASN A 169 21.47 4.82 -5.93
N GLY A 170 22.05 3.68 -5.54
CA GLY A 170 22.48 3.40 -4.17
C GLY A 170 21.35 2.96 -3.25
N LYS A 171 20.13 2.70 -3.72
CA LYS A 171 19.07 2.12 -2.88
C LYS A 171 19.15 0.59 -2.88
N THR A 172 19.04 -0.01 -1.70
CA THR A 172 18.93 -1.47 -1.55
C THR A 172 17.55 -1.86 -1.08
N TRP A 173 16.98 -2.84 -1.73
CA TRP A 173 15.65 -3.35 -1.44
C TRP A 173 15.73 -4.82 -1.03
N LEU A 174 14.87 -5.16 -0.08
CA LEU A 174 14.68 -6.51 0.44
C LEU A 174 13.28 -6.98 0.07
N LEU A 175 13.20 -8.15 -0.54
CA LEU A 175 11.94 -8.83 -0.82
C LEU A 175 11.87 -10.10 0.03
N TYR A 176 10.76 -10.27 0.74
CA TYR A 176 10.47 -11.44 1.57
C TYR A 176 9.19 -12.12 1.10
N ALA A 177 9.25 -13.42 0.85
CA ALA A 177 8.12 -14.25 0.49
C ALA A 177 7.78 -15.25 1.61
N THR A 178 6.51 -15.59 1.78
CA THR A 178 6.09 -16.60 2.78
C THR A 178 6.37 -18.04 2.35
N SER A 179 6.59 -18.28 1.07
CA SER A 179 6.98 -19.56 0.49
C SER A 179 8.14 -19.34 -0.49
N PRO A 180 8.95 -20.35 -0.79
CA PRO A 180 9.99 -20.26 -1.80
C PRO A 180 9.41 -19.76 -3.14
N ILE A 181 10.06 -18.78 -3.76
CA ILE A 181 9.73 -18.28 -5.09
C ILE A 181 11.00 -18.23 -5.93
N GLU A 182 10.94 -18.68 -7.18
CA GLU A 182 12.08 -18.55 -8.07
C GLU A 182 12.02 -17.21 -8.79
N LEU A 183 13.05 -16.39 -8.59
CA LEU A 183 13.19 -15.10 -9.24
C LEU A 183 14.35 -15.13 -10.23
N SER A 184 14.08 -14.68 -11.45
CA SER A 184 15.10 -14.32 -12.43
C SER A 184 15.21 -12.80 -12.52
N HIS A 185 16.38 -12.29 -12.91
CA HIS A 185 16.58 -10.86 -13.05
C HIS A 185 17.31 -10.54 -14.36
N GLU A 186 16.95 -9.41 -14.94
CA GLU A 186 17.68 -8.71 -15.99
C GLU A 186 18.13 -7.34 -15.45
N LEU A 187 18.64 -6.45 -16.31
CA LEU A 187 19.09 -5.11 -15.92
C LEU A 187 17.99 -4.26 -15.24
N LEU A 188 16.74 -4.35 -15.72
CA LEU A 188 15.62 -3.48 -15.30
C LEU A 188 14.33 -4.25 -14.97
N TYR A 189 14.43 -5.55 -14.77
CA TYR A 189 13.29 -6.41 -14.46
C TYR A 189 13.70 -7.53 -13.51
N ILE A 190 12.83 -7.84 -12.56
CA ILE A 190 12.86 -9.05 -11.75
C ILE A 190 11.55 -9.76 -12.01
N THR A 191 11.60 -10.98 -12.51
CA THR A 191 10.41 -11.76 -12.87
C THR A 191 10.41 -13.09 -12.11
N THR A 192 9.21 -13.56 -11.80
CA THR A 192 9.05 -14.91 -11.26
C THR A 192 9.15 -15.94 -12.37
N SER A 193 9.93 -17.00 -12.16
CA SER A 193 10.08 -18.09 -13.13
C SER A 193 8.79 -18.91 -13.29
N GLU A 194 8.05 -19.06 -12.19
CA GLU A 194 6.81 -19.84 -12.13
C GLU A 194 5.68 -19.04 -11.46
N GLU A 195 4.44 -19.46 -11.74
CA GLU A 195 3.26 -18.90 -11.07
C GLU A 195 3.28 -19.26 -9.59
N PHE A 196 3.01 -18.28 -8.73
CA PHE A 196 2.95 -18.51 -7.30
C PHE A 196 1.77 -17.79 -6.67
N SER A 197 1.38 -18.22 -5.47
CA SER A 197 0.31 -17.61 -4.68
C SER A 197 0.76 -17.56 -3.23
N CYS A 198 1.31 -16.42 -2.81
CA CYS A 198 1.82 -16.22 -1.46
C CYS A 198 1.84 -14.75 -1.05
N ILE A 199 2.26 -14.45 0.18
CA ILE A 199 2.49 -13.07 0.62
C ILE A 199 3.91 -12.66 0.26
N VAL A 200 4.03 -11.51 -0.41
CA VAL A 200 5.28 -10.83 -0.72
C VAL A 200 5.35 -9.51 0.05
N ARG A 201 6.50 -9.24 0.65
CA ARG A 201 6.80 -8.02 1.39
C ARG A 201 8.06 -7.39 0.85
N ILE A 202 8.00 -6.10 0.54
CA ILE A 202 9.14 -5.36 0.03
C ILE A 202 9.46 -4.22 1.00
N ALA A 203 10.73 -4.05 1.33
CA ALA A 203 11.21 -2.96 2.18
C ALA A 203 12.50 -2.36 1.61
N LEU A 204 12.65 -1.05 1.72
CA LEU A 204 13.93 -0.39 1.53
C LEU A 204 14.82 -0.67 2.75
N LEU A 205 16.08 -1.04 2.52
CA LEU A 205 17.11 -1.15 3.56
C LEU A 205 17.74 0.23 3.79
N PRO A 206 17.51 0.88 4.95
CA PRO A 206 18.12 2.17 5.25
C PRO A 206 19.64 2.02 5.53
N ASP A 207 20.42 2.91 4.92
CA ASP A 207 21.84 3.16 5.17
C ASP A 207 22.78 1.95 4.98
N PHE A 208 22.34 0.89 4.31
CA PHE A 208 23.08 -0.38 4.17
C PHE A 208 23.55 -0.97 5.52
N ASP A 209 22.91 -0.60 6.62
CA ASP A 209 23.34 -1.03 7.95
C ASP A 209 22.87 -2.47 8.21
N SER A 210 23.85 -3.34 8.45
CA SER A 210 23.63 -4.72 8.92
C SER A 210 22.64 -4.84 10.09
N LYS A 211 22.59 -3.84 10.99
CA LYS A 211 21.63 -3.80 12.10
C LYS A 211 20.21 -3.57 11.62
N ASN A 212 20.02 -2.63 10.68
CA ASN A 212 18.72 -2.35 10.08
C ASN A 212 18.21 -3.57 9.31
N GLN A 213 19.10 -4.23 8.56
CA GLN A 213 18.77 -5.47 7.88
C GLN A 213 18.36 -6.57 8.88
N ALA A 214 19.11 -6.76 9.97
CA ALA A 214 18.76 -7.74 11.00
C ALA A 214 17.39 -7.46 11.65
N VAL A 215 17.01 -6.20 11.82
CA VAL A 215 15.68 -5.80 12.32
C VAL A 215 14.61 -6.14 11.28
N LEU A 216 14.80 -5.78 10.00
CA LEU A 216 13.86 -6.13 8.94
C LEU A 216 13.70 -7.64 8.80
N ASP A 217 14.81 -8.39 8.81
CA ASP A 217 14.82 -9.85 8.75
C ASP A 217 14.03 -10.47 9.90
N LYS A 218 14.25 -9.98 11.14
CA LYS A 218 13.60 -10.47 12.36
C LYS A 218 12.08 -10.32 12.33
N PHE A 219 11.57 -9.22 11.75
CA PHE A 219 10.14 -8.92 11.71
C PHE A 219 9.51 -9.22 10.35
N SER A 220 10.28 -9.78 9.42
CA SER A 220 9.83 -10.00 8.05
C SER A 220 8.67 -10.97 7.95
N SER A 221 8.43 -11.86 8.93
CA SER A 221 7.35 -12.86 8.95
C SER A 221 5.98 -12.32 9.35
N CYS A 222 5.90 -11.14 9.96
CA CYS A 222 4.66 -10.54 10.44
C CYS A 222 4.35 -9.23 9.70
N TYR A 223 3.07 -8.98 9.41
CA TYR A 223 2.65 -7.76 8.70
C TYR A 223 1.31 -7.24 9.21
N PRO A 224 1.12 -5.91 9.30
CA PRO A 224 -0.15 -5.33 9.67
C PRO A 224 -1.15 -5.43 8.50
N VAL A 225 -2.42 -5.63 8.83
CA VAL A 225 -3.54 -5.62 7.86
C VAL A 225 -4.49 -4.47 8.10
N CYS A 226 -4.66 -4.04 9.36
CA CYS A 226 -5.43 -2.87 9.70
C CYS A 226 -4.87 -2.12 10.93
N GLY A 227 -5.33 -0.89 11.15
CA GLY A 227 -5.01 -0.13 12.34
C GLY A 227 -6.08 0.87 12.73
N ASN A 228 -6.40 0.91 14.03
CA ASN A 228 -7.42 1.77 14.62
C ASN A 228 -6.80 2.73 15.64
N ALA A 229 -7.35 3.94 15.73
CA ALA A 229 -6.97 4.96 16.71
C ALA A 229 -8.05 5.07 17.79
N ILE A 230 -7.69 4.75 19.04
CA ILE A 230 -8.63 4.65 20.14
C ILE A 230 -8.38 5.76 21.15
N PHE A 231 -9.43 6.55 21.40
CA PHE A 231 -9.46 7.59 22.42
C PHE A 231 -10.13 7.05 23.70
N GLY A 232 -9.47 6.09 24.35
CA GLY A 232 -10.02 5.41 25.53
C GLY A 232 -9.71 6.11 26.85
N ARG A 233 -8.78 7.08 26.86
CA ARG A 233 -8.31 7.78 28.07
C ARG A 233 -8.08 9.27 27.77
N PRO A 234 -8.25 10.17 28.76
CA PRO A 234 -7.96 11.59 28.58
C PRO A 234 -6.54 11.83 28.05
N PHE A 235 -6.42 12.70 27.05
CA PHE A 235 -5.14 13.11 26.45
C PHE A 235 -4.26 11.95 25.93
N CYS A 236 -4.87 10.82 25.57
CA CYS A 236 -4.15 9.65 25.09
C CYS A 236 -4.82 9.09 23.83
N VAL A 237 -3.99 8.83 22.81
CA VAL A 237 -4.38 8.07 21.62
C VAL A 237 -3.64 6.75 21.67
N GLU A 238 -4.38 5.65 21.62
CA GLU A 238 -3.82 4.31 21.50
C GLU A 238 -4.00 3.82 20.06
N TYR A 239 -2.89 3.47 19.39
CA TYR A 239 -2.95 2.82 18.08
C TYR A 239 -2.93 1.30 18.25
N LYS A 240 -3.99 0.64 17.80
CA LYS A 240 -4.09 -0.82 17.79
C LYS A 240 -3.97 -1.34 16.38
N TRP A 241 -2.92 -2.11 16.12
CA TRP A 241 -2.67 -2.77 14.85
C TRP A 241 -3.18 -4.20 14.88
N GLU A 242 -3.98 -4.58 13.89
CA GLU A 242 -4.24 -5.99 13.59
C GLU A 242 -3.16 -6.48 12.62
N LYS A 243 -2.62 -7.67 12.89
CA LYS A 243 -1.50 -8.23 12.14
C LYS A 243 -1.76 -9.69 11.79
N LYS A 244 -1.14 -10.14 10.71
CA LYS A 244 -1.08 -11.54 10.29
C LYS A 244 0.38 -12.02 10.24
N GLY A 245 0.56 -13.33 10.15
CA GLY A 245 1.87 -13.98 10.23
C GLY A 245 2.34 -14.20 11.67
N SER A 246 3.51 -14.83 11.81
CA SER A 246 4.15 -15.18 13.08
C SER A 246 5.18 -14.15 13.50
#